data_AF-A0A7Y2FYU5-F1
#
_entry.id   AF-A0A7Y2FYU5-F1
#
_cell.length_a   1.000
_cell.length_b   1.000
_cell.length_c   1.000
_cell.angle_alpha   90.00
_cell.angle_beta   90.00
_cell.angle_gamma   90.00
#
_symmetry.space_group_name_H-M   'P 1'
#
loop_
_entity.id
_entity.type
_entity.pdbx_description
1 polymer ?
#
loop_
_entity_poly.entity_id
_entity_poly.type
_entity_poly.pdbx_seq_one_letter_code
_entity_poly.pdbx_strand_id
1 'polypeptide(L)'
;MGNLLNYGRGILAIGILLGICYLFSANRKKVNWKLVAYGMALQLIIGLAILKVPFVNTAFDWIAKKFTSILAFSGAGAEFLFGDLVTNLEGFGYIFAFQVLPTIVFFSALSAVLYHFGILQWVVKGLAWVMTKTMGLSGPESLAAAANVFIGQTEAPLIVKPYLENMTRSEM
;
A
#
# COMPACT_ATOMS: atom_id res chain seq x y z
N MET A 1 -4.60 34.05 4.47
CA MET A 1 -4.87 33.40 5.77
C MET A 1 -5.22 31.90 5.68
N GLY A 2 -5.81 31.39 4.59
CA GLY A 2 -6.27 29.99 4.49
C GLY A 2 -5.18 28.91 4.45
N ASN A 3 -4.06 29.15 3.78
CA ASN A 3 -3.01 28.12 3.61
C ASN A 3 -2.29 27.79 4.93
N LEU A 4 -1.97 28.81 5.74
CA LEU A 4 -1.29 28.61 7.02
C LEU A 4 -2.15 27.79 8.00
N LEU A 5 -3.46 28.06 8.01
CA LEU A 5 -4.41 27.35 8.87
C LEU A 5 -4.59 25.89 8.42
N ASN A 6 -4.54 25.62 7.11
CA ASN A 6 -4.57 24.26 6.57
C ASN A 6 -3.30 23.46 6.92
N TYR A 7 -2.11 24.07 6.81
CA TYR A 7 -0.87 23.42 7.24
C TYR A 7 -0.85 23.16 8.75
N GLY A 8 -1.31 24.13 9.54
CA GLY A 8 -1.44 23.99 10.99
C GLY A 8 -2.35 22.84 11.40
N ARG A 9 -3.50 22.67 10.72
CA ARG A 9 -4.39 21.51 10.92
C ARG A 9 -3.73 20.18 10.62
N GLY A 10 -2.94 20.10 9.53
CA GLY A 10 -2.21 18.88 9.17
C GLY A 10 -1.17 18.47 10.22
N ILE A 11 -0.37 19.43 10.69
CA ILE A 11 0.63 19.18 11.74
C ILE A 11 -0.05 18.78 13.05
N LEU A 12 -1.14 19.45 13.42
CA LEU A 12 -1.92 19.13 14.61
C LEU A 12 -2.54 17.71 14.52
N ALA A 13 -3.06 17.32 13.36
CA ALA A 13 -3.57 15.97 13.15
C ALA A 13 -2.47 14.90 13.31
N ILE A 14 -1.28 15.12 12.76
CA ILE A 14 -0.13 14.23 12.94
C ILE A 14 0.23 14.13 14.43
N GLY A 15 0.29 15.27 15.14
CA GLY A 15 0.57 15.30 16.57
C GLY A 15 -0.45 14.54 17.41
N ILE A 16 -1.75 14.68 17.09
CA ILE A 16 -2.82 13.95 17.77
C ILE A 16 -2.71 12.45 17.51
N LEU A 17 -2.49 12.02 16.26
CA LEU A 17 -2.35 10.60 15.92
C LEU A 17 -1.15 9.97 16.64
N LEU A 18 0.00 10.64 16.64
CA LEU A 18 1.17 10.20 17.41
C LEU A 18 0.88 10.17 18.92
N GLY A 19 0.12 11.14 19.43
CA GLY A 19 -0.34 11.19 20.81
C GLY A 19 -1.22 9.99 21.18
N ILE A 20 -2.17 9.62 20.32
CA ILE A 20 -3.03 8.43 20.48
C ILE A 20 -2.16 7.16 20.49
N CYS A 21 -1.26 7.00 19.52
CA CYS A 21 -0.33 5.87 19.48
C CYS A 21 0.53 5.78 20.75
N TYR A 22 0.97 6.92 21.29
CA TYR A 22 1.73 6.97 22.54
C TYR A 22 0.88 6.62 23.77
N LEU A 23 -0.37 7.08 23.83
CA LEU A 23 -1.29 6.77 24.92
C LEU A 23 -1.59 5.27 25.02
N PHE A 24 -1.82 4.62 23.88
CA PHE A 24 -2.07 3.17 23.76
C PHE A 24 -0.79 2.32 23.66
N SER A 25 0.39 2.93 23.78
CA SER A 25 1.65 2.18 23.73
C SER A 25 1.78 1.24 24.93
N ALA A 26 2.08 -0.04 24.66
CA ALA A 26 2.31 -1.07 25.68
C ALA A 26 3.49 -0.73 26.61
N ASN A 27 4.49 0.01 26.13
CA ASN A 27 5.60 0.49 26.95
C ASN A 27 6.12 1.84 26.45
N ARG A 28 5.56 2.91 27.02
CA ARG A 28 5.89 4.31 26.69
C ARG A 28 7.37 4.67 26.84
N LYS A 29 8.13 3.97 27.69
CA LYS A 29 9.57 4.23 27.91
C LYS A 29 10.46 3.57 26.86
N LYS A 30 9.98 2.54 26.16
CA LYS A 30 10.73 1.81 25.13
C LYS A 30 10.42 2.30 23.70
N VAL A 31 9.64 3.35 23.55
CA VAL A 31 9.34 3.94 22.24
C VAL A 31 10.63 4.48 21.62
N ASN A 32 11.02 3.92 20.49
CA ASN A 32 12.17 4.40 19.73
C ASN A 32 11.76 5.62 18.88
N TRP A 33 11.92 6.82 19.45
CA TRP A 33 11.57 8.07 18.77
C TRP A 33 12.37 8.33 17.49
N LYS A 34 13.58 7.76 17.35
CA LYS A 34 14.33 7.83 16.09
C LYS A 34 13.61 7.06 14.99
N LEU A 35 13.16 5.84 15.29
CA LEU A 35 12.40 5.01 14.35
C LEU A 35 11.11 5.71 13.92
N VAL A 36 10.35 6.25 14.89
CA VAL A 36 9.12 7.00 14.61
C VAL A 36 9.41 8.21 13.72
N ALA A 37 10.47 8.99 14.03
CA ALA A 37 10.86 10.13 13.22
C ALA A 37 11.28 9.75 11.79
N TYR A 38 12.04 8.66 11.62
CA TYR A 38 12.43 8.17 10.28
C TYR A 38 11.23 7.70 9.47
N GLY A 39 10.30 6.94 10.07
CA GLY A 39 9.07 6.51 9.41
C GLY A 39 8.20 7.70 8.99
N MET A 40 8.01 8.66 9.88
CA MET A 40 7.27 9.90 9.59
C MET A 40 7.95 10.72 8.49
N ALA A 41 9.27 10.88 8.56
CA ALA A 41 10.02 11.60 7.54
C ALA A 41 9.91 10.91 6.17
N LEU A 42 10.07 9.58 6.12
CA LEU A 42 9.96 8.81 4.88
C LEU A 42 8.57 8.97 4.26
N GLN A 43 7.50 8.85 5.06
CA GLN A 43 6.12 9.03 4.58
C GLN A 43 5.88 10.44 4.05
N LEU A 44 6.34 11.48 4.76
CA LEU A 44 6.22 12.87 4.32
C LEU A 44 7.04 13.15 3.07
N ILE A 45 8.28 12.66 2.98
CA ILE A 45 9.16 12.83 1.82
C ILE A 45 8.53 12.19 0.59
N ILE A 46 8.07 10.94 0.68
CA ILE A 46 7.43 10.23 -0.43
C ILE A 46 6.15 10.96 -0.85
N GLY A 47 5.30 11.33 0.11
CA GLY A 47 4.06 12.06 -0.17
C GLY A 47 4.30 13.41 -0.85
N LEU A 48 5.25 14.20 -0.36
CA LEU A 48 5.62 15.48 -0.97
C LEU A 48 6.30 15.30 -2.33
N ALA A 49 7.14 14.27 -2.49
CA ALA A 49 7.75 13.95 -3.78
C ALA A 49 6.67 13.69 -4.84
N ILE A 50 5.70 12.80 -4.54
CA ILE A 50 4.63 12.44 -5.47
C ILE A 50 3.67 13.61 -5.73
N LEU A 51 3.33 14.41 -4.72
CA LEU A 51 2.30 15.45 -4.82
C LEU A 51 2.81 16.84 -5.25
N LYS A 52 4.09 17.15 -5.01
CA LYS A 52 4.64 18.50 -5.24
C LYS A 52 5.74 18.55 -6.28
N VAL A 53 6.49 17.47 -6.51
CA VAL A 53 7.57 17.47 -7.50
C VAL A 53 7.00 17.10 -8.87
N PRO A 54 6.96 18.01 -9.86
CA PRO A 54 6.23 17.79 -11.12
C PRO A 54 6.72 16.58 -11.92
N PHE A 55 8.03 16.35 -11.93
CA PHE A 55 8.63 15.20 -12.61
C PHE A 55 8.20 13.88 -11.97
N VAL A 56 8.23 13.79 -10.63
CA VAL A 56 7.81 12.60 -9.89
C VAL A 56 6.31 12.38 -10.06
N ASN A 57 5.51 13.44 -9.93
CA ASN A 57 4.07 13.38 -10.14
C ASN A 57 3.71 12.83 -11.52
N THR A 58 4.34 13.36 -12.59
CA THR A 58 4.11 12.90 -13.96
C THR A 58 4.52 11.45 -14.16
N ALA A 59 5.66 11.04 -13.59
CA ALA A 59 6.10 9.65 -13.65
C ALA A 59 5.12 8.70 -12.95
N PHE A 60 4.64 9.06 -11.75
CA PHE A 60 3.64 8.28 -11.02
C PHE A 60 2.29 8.24 -11.73
N ASP A 61 1.83 9.34 -12.32
CA ASP A 61 0.61 9.39 -13.12
C ASP A 61 0.71 8.50 -14.37
N TRP A 62 1.88 8.48 -15.02
CA TRP A 62 2.14 7.58 -16.14
C TRP A 62 2.05 6.10 -15.71
N ILE A 63 2.67 5.73 -14.58
CA ILE A 63 2.57 4.38 -14.02
C ILE A 63 1.11 4.04 -13.67
N ALA A 64 0.40 4.96 -13.01
CA ALA A 64 -1.00 4.77 -12.63
C ALA A 64 -1.88 4.51 -13.86
N LYS A 65 -1.71 5.30 -14.93
CA LYS A 65 -2.44 5.12 -16.20
C LYS A 65 -2.16 3.76 -16.85
N LYS A 66 -0.92 3.27 -16.79
CA LYS A 66 -0.59 1.93 -17.29
C LYS A 66 -1.29 0.86 -16.47
N PHE A 67 -1.28 1.00 -15.14
CA PHE A 67 -1.96 0.06 -14.26
C PHE A 67 -3.48 0.06 -14.46
N THR A 68 -4.12 1.24 -14.57
CA THR A 68 -5.55 1.33 -14.87
C THR A 68 -5.89 0.77 -16.24
N SER A 69 -5.02 0.94 -17.24
CA SER A 69 -5.22 0.33 -18.57
C SER A 69 -5.16 -1.19 -18.52
N ILE A 70 -4.30 -1.77 -17.68
CA ILE A 70 -4.26 -3.23 -17.47
C ILE A 70 -5.53 -3.70 -16.76
N LEU A 71 -5.96 -2.98 -15.72
CA LEU A 71 -7.21 -3.30 -15.01
C LEU A 71 -8.45 -3.14 -15.88
N ALA A 72 -8.44 -2.26 -16.88
CA ALA A 72 -9.56 -2.10 -17.81
C ALA A 72 -9.86 -3.39 -18.60
N PHE A 73 -8.88 -4.28 -18.79
CA PHE A 73 -9.11 -5.60 -19.38
C PHE A 73 -10.00 -6.51 -18.51
N SER A 74 -10.07 -6.26 -17.20
CA SER A 74 -11.03 -6.96 -16.33
C SER A 74 -12.48 -6.65 -16.70
N GLY A 75 -12.76 -5.45 -17.24
CA GLY A 75 -14.08 -5.06 -17.73
C GLY A 75 -14.52 -5.92 -18.92
N ALA A 76 -13.63 -6.14 -19.89
CA ALA A 76 -13.90 -7.03 -21.02
C ALA A 76 -14.13 -8.49 -20.57
N GLY A 77 -13.41 -8.95 -19.54
CA GLY A 77 -13.63 -10.27 -18.95
C GLY A 77 -14.98 -10.38 -18.21
N ALA A 78 -15.39 -9.31 -17.52
CA ALA A 78 -16.68 -9.24 -16.85
C ALA A 78 -17.84 -9.19 -17.86
N GLU A 79 -17.71 -8.42 -18.94
CA GLU A 79 -18.68 -8.39 -20.04
C GLU A 79 -18.80 -9.76 -20.71
N PHE A 80 -17.68 -10.45 -20.97
CA PHE A 80 -17.71 -11.82 -21.50
C PHE A 80 -18.46 -12.81 -20.59
N LEU A 81 -18.30 -12.68 -19.26
CA LEU A 81 -18.88 -13.62 -18.30
C LEU A 81 -20.34 -13.30 -17.93
N PHE A 82 -20.71 -12.02 -17.87
CA PHE A 82 -21.98 -11.55 -17.30
C PHE A 82 -22.84 -10.73 -18.27
N GLY A 83 -22.33 -10.36 -19.45
CA GLY A 83 -23.09 -9.68 -20.51
C GLY A 83 -23.83 -8.43 -20.04
N ASP A 84 -25.14 -8.40 -20.28
CA ASP A 84 -26.02 -7.25 -20.02
C ASP A 84 -26.07 -6.81 -18.55
N LEU A 85 -25.70 -7.67 -17.59
CA LEU A 85 -25.61 -7.30 -16.18
C LEU A 85 -24.48 -6.29 -15.89
N VAL A 86 -23.52 -6.16 -16.81
CA VAL A 86 -22.39 -5.23 -16.73
C VAL A 86 -22.59 -4.04 -17.67
N THR A 87 -23.16 -4.26 -18.86
CA THR A 87 -23.27 -3.24 -19.91
C THR A 87 -24.57 -2.43 -19.85
N ASN A 88 -25.67 -3.00 -19.37
CA ASN A 88 -26.98 -2.33 -19.35
C ASN A 88 -27.18 -1.50 -18.08
N LEU A 89 -26.52 -0.35 -18.03
CA LEU A 89 -26.62 0.62 -16.92
C LEU A 89 -27.98 1.31 -16.83
N GLU A 90 -28.74 1.40 -17.92
CA GLU A 90 -30.05 2.06 -17.93
C GLU A 90 -31.15 1.17 -17.35
N GLY A 91 -31.08 -0.15 -17.58
CA GLY A 91 -32.02 -1.12 -17.04
C GLY A 91 -31.67 -1.58 -15.63
N PHE A 92 -30.43 -2.01 -15.41
CA PHE A 92 -29.99 -2.64 -14.16
C PHE A 92 -29.17 -1.73 -13.25
N GLY A 93 -28.72 -0.57 -13.74
CA GLY A 93 -27.84 0.33 -12.99
C GLY A 93 -26.42 -0.22 -12.84
N TYR A 94 -25.62 0.49 -12.04
CA TYR A 94 -24.27 0.06 -11.70
C TYR A 94 -24.33 -1.08 -10.67
N ILE A 95 -24.26 -2.33 -11.13
CA ILE A 95 -24.23 -3.48 -10.23
C ILE A 95 -22.78 -3.70 -9.74
N PHE A 96 -22.52 -3.26 -8.52
CA PHE A 96 -21.21 -3.38 -7.86
C PHE A 96 -20.61 -4.79 -7.98
N ALA A 97 -21.41 -5.84 -7.76
CA ALA A 97 -20.95 -7.21 -7.75
C ALA A 97 -20.32 -7.65 -9.08
N PHE A 98 -20.87 -7.24 -10.22
CA PHE A 98 -20.38 -7.65 -11.53
C PHE A 98 -19.36 -6.70 -12.14
N GLN A 99 -19.21 -5.49 -11.59
CA GLN A 99 -18.28 -4.49 -12.11
C GLN A 99 -17.00 -4.37 -11.27
N VAL A 100 -17.08 -4.58 -9.96
CA VAL A 100 -15.94 -4.39 -9.04
C VAL A 100 -15.28 -5.71 -8.65
N LEU A 101 -16.06 -6.76 -8.38
CA LEU A 101 -15.50 -8.04 -7.94
C LEU A 101 -14.63 -8.72 -9.02
N PRO A 102 -14.98 -8.71 -10.32
CA PRO A 102 -14.12 -9.31 -11.34
C PRO A 102 -12.75 -8.62 -11.44
N THR A 103 -12.66 -7.31 -11.19
CA THR A 103 -11.39 -6.59 -11.14
C THR A 103 -10.50 -7.09 -10.00
N ILE A 104 -11.07 -7.43 -8.84
CA ILE A 104 -10.32 -8.04 -7.72
C ILE A 104 -9.77 -9.40 -8.15
N VAL A 105 -10.60 -10.27 -8.73
CA VAL A 105 -10.17 -11.61 -9.19
C VAL A 105 -9.06 -11.51 -10.24
N PHE A 106 -9.21 -10.59 -11.20
CA PHE A 106 -8.20 -10.33 -12.22
C PHE A 106 -6.88 -9.83 -11.61
N PHE A 107 -6.94 -8.88 -10.68
CA PHE A 107 -5.74 -8.37 -10.00
C PHE A 107 -5.04 -9.44 -9.16
N SER A 108 -5.80 -10.30 -8.45
CA SER A 108 -5.25 -11.44 -7.71
C SER A 108 -4.54 -12.42 -8.64
N ALA A 109 -5.14 -12.77 -9.77
CA ALA A 109 -4.52 -13.64 -10.77
C ALA A 109 -3.25 -13.02 -11.38
N LEU A 110 -3.30 -11.73 -11.73
CA LEU A 110 -2.14 -10.98 -12.23
C LEU A 110 -1.01 -10.96 -11.20
N SER A 111 -1.33 -10.67 -9.94
CA SER A 111 -0.36 -10.65 -8.84
C SER A 111 0.28 -12.02 -8.64
N ALA A 112 -0.49 -13.10 -8.71
CA ALA A 112 0.02 -14.47 -8.64
C ALA A 112 1.00 -14.78 -9.79
N VAL A 113 0.70 -14.32 -11.00
CA VAL A 113 1.59 -14.45 -12.17
C VAL A 113 2.87 -13.64 -11.99
N LEU A 114 2.78 -12.38 -11.55
CA LEU A 114 3.94 -11.53 -11.28
C LEU A 114 4.82 -12.09 -10.16
N TYR A 115 4.20 -12.75 -9.18
CA TYR A 115 4.90 -13.49 -8.14
C TYR A 115 5.56 -14.75 -8.69
N HIS A 116 4.89 -15.54 -9.53
CA HIS A 116 5.51 -16.71 -10.15
C HIS A 116 6.75 -16.34 -10.99
N PHE A 117 6.70 -15.21 -11.71
CA PHE A 117 7.82 -14.71 -12.52
C PHE A 117 8.94 -14.00 -11.74
N GLY A 118 8.81 -13.82 -10.43
CA GLY A 118 9.87 -13.18 -9.63
C GLY A 118 9.87 -11.65 -9.63
N ILE A 119 9.01 -11.01 -10.43
CA ILE A 119 8.96 -9.53 -10.57
C ILE A 119 8.53 -8.90 -9.25
N LEU A 120 7.47 -9.45 -8.64
CA LEU A 120 6.93 -8.91 -7.41
C LEU A 120 7.93 -9.03 -6.26
N GLN A 121 8.64 -10.16 -6.18
CA GLN A 121 9.70 -10.38 -5.19
C GLN A 121 10.85 -9.38 -5.35
N TRP A 122 11.22 -9.03 -6.58
CA TRP A 122 12.27 -8.05 -6.81
C TRP A 122 11.87 -6.65 -6.31
N VAL A 123 10.64 -6.22 -6.60
CA VAL A 123 10.08 -4.94 -6.12
C VAL A 123 9.98 -4.94 -4.59
N VAL A 124 9.41 -5.99 -3.99
CA VAL A 124 9.24 -6.12 -2.53
C VAL A 124 10.60 -6.11 -1.82
N LYS A 125 11.61 -6.81 -2.35
CA LYS A 125 12.98 -6.78 -1.81
C LYS A 125 13.59 -5.38 -1.87
N GLY A 126 13.36 -4.64 -2.96
CA GLY A 126 13.82 -3.26 -3.10
C GLY A 126 13.22 -2.34 -2.03
N LEU A 127 11.91 -2.41 -1.81
CA LEU A 127 11.23 -1.64 -0.77
C LEU A 127 11.67 -2.05 0.64
N ALA A 128 11.77 -3.35 0.92
CA ALA A 128 12.25 -3.86 2.19
C ALA A 128 13.70 -3.41 2.47
N TRP A 129 14.54 -3.36 1.45
CA TRP A 129 15.90 -2.82 1.57
C TRP A 129 15.90 -1.33 1.94
N VAL A 130 15.02 -0.52 1.34
CA VAL A 130 14.88 0.91 1.71
C VAL A 130 14.44 1.03 3.18
N MET A 131 13.46 0.23 3.62
CA MET A 131 12.96 0.26 5.00
C MET A 131 14.03 -0.19 6.01
N THR A 132 14.69 -1.33 5.77
CA THR A 132 15.80 -1.79 6.63
C THR A 132 16.93 -0.76 6.71
N LYS A 133 17.29 -0.12 5.59
CA LYS A 133 18.38 0.85 5.56
C LYS A 133 18.05 2.19 6.22
N THR A 134 16.82 2.68 6.05
CA THR A 134 16.40 4.01 6.55
C THR A 134 15.87 3.95 7.97
N MET A 135 15.08 2.93 8.29
CA MET A 135 14.37 2.81 9.57
C MET A 135 15.07 1.86 10.55
N GLY A 136 15.97 0.99 10.08
CA GLY A 136 16.67 0.02 10.93
C GLY A 136 15.77 -1.11 11.43
N LEU A 137 14.67 -1.38 10.73
CA LEU A 137 13.76 -2.49 10.99
C LEU A 137 14.42 -3.84 10.67
N SER A 138 13.86 -4.93 11.20
CA SER A 138 14.35 -6.26 10.87
C SER A 138 14.01 -6.66 9.42
N GLY A 139 14.77 -7.61 8.88
CA GLY A 139 14.54 -8.14 7.53
C GLY A 139 13.12 -8.69 7.35
N PRO A 140 12.64 -9.58 8.23
CA PRO A 140 11.28 -10.11 8.16
C PRO A 140 10.19 -9.03 8.29
N GLU A 141 10.31 -8.12 9.25
CA GLU A 141 9.34 -7.02 9.42
C GLU A 141 9.28 -6.11 8.19
N SER A 142 10.44 -5.74 7.65
CA SER A 142 10.53 -4.89 6.45
C SER A 142 10.00 -5.60 5.21
N LEU A 143 10.24 -6.90 5.09
CA LEU A 143 9.76 -7.69 3.96
C LEU A 143 8.23 -7.87 4.02
N ALA A 144 7.68 -8.13 5.20
CA ALA A 144 6.24 -8.22 5.42
C ALA A 144 5.55 -6.86 5.18
N ALA A 145 6.12 -5.78 5.69
CA ALA A 145 5.59 -4.43 5.48
C ALA A 145 5.65 -4.00 4.01
N ALA A 146 6.75 -4.29 3.31
CA ALA A 146 6.88 -4.03 1.88
C ALA A 146 5.93 -4.90 1.03
N ALA A 147 5.74 -6.17 1.41
CA ALA A 147 4.83 -7.08 0.72
C ALA A 147 3.36 -6.65 0.85
N ASN A 148 2.95 -6.16 2.04
CA ASN A 148 1.60 -5.67 2.30
C ASN A 148 1.17 -4.50 1.40
N VAL A 149 2.11 -3.81 0.74
CA VAL A 149 1.79 -2.75 -0.23
C VAL A 149 1.18 -3.32 -1.52
N PHE A 150 1.56 -4.54 -1.90
CA PHE A 150 1.14 -5.15 -3.17
C PHE A 150 0.26 -6.39 -3.01
N ILE A 151 0.42 -7.11 -1.90
CA ILE A 151 -0.25 -8.37 -1.64
C ILE A 151 -1.07 -8.24 -0.37
N GLY A 152 -2.21 -8.93 -0.33
CA GLY A 152 -3.13 -8.88 0.81
C GLY A 152 -2.49 -9.32 2.13
N GLN A 153 -3.10 -8.89 3.23
CA GLN A 153 -2.64 -9.13 4.60
C GLN A 153 -2.50 -10.63 4.95
N THR A 154 -3.18 -11.52 4.22
CA THR A 154 -3.09 -12.98 4.38
C THR A 154 -1.90 -13.61 3.64
N GLU A 155 -1.39 -12.95 2.61
CA GLU A 155 -0.35 -13.47 1.72
C GLU A 155 1.03 -12.86 2.02
N ALA A 156 1.09 -11.62 2.50
CA ALA A 156 2.35 -11.00 2.90
C ALA A 156 3.09 -11.80 4.02
N PRO A 157 2.43 -12.36 5.05
CA PRO A 157 3.10 -13.21 6.04
C PRO A 157 3.64 -14.52 5.46
N LEU A 158 3.07 -15.02 4.36
CA LEU A 158 3.53 -16.25 3.72
C LEU A 158 4.96 -16.12 3.19
N ILE A 159 5.35 -14.91 2.78
CA ILE A 159 6.70 -14.59 2.27
C ILE A 159 7.75 -14.69 3.39
N VAL A 160 7.36 -14.39 4.63
CA VAL A 160 8.23 -14.45 5.82
C VAL A 160 7.96 -15.67 6.71
N LYS A 161 7.18 -16.65 6.23
CA LYS A 161 6.72 -17.80 7.00
C LYS A 161 7.82 -18.50 7.82
N PRO A 162 9.05 -18.75 7.30
CA PRO A 162 10.12 -19.39 8.09
C PRO A 162 10.61 -18.56 9.28
N TYR A 163 10.38 -17.25 9.25
CA TYR A 163 10.85 -16.32 10.28
C TYR A 163 9.78 -15.99 11.32
N LEU A 164 8.49 -16.20 11.02
CA LEU A 164 7.37 -15.89 11.91
C LEU A 164 7.51 -16.53 13.29
N GLU A 165 8.00 -17.77 13.36
CA GLU A 165 8.17 -18.50 14.63
C GLU A 165 9.21 -17.86 15.56
N ASN A 166 10.17 -17.11 15.00
CA ASN A 166 11.28 -16.50 15.73
C ASN A 166 11.13 -14.98 15.87
N MET A 167 10.01 -14.40 15.41
CA MET A 167 9.77 -12.96 15.47
C MET A 167 9.38 -12.52 16.89
N THR A 168 9.88 -11.36 17.30
CA THR A 168 9.52 -10.74 18.56
C THR A 168 8.07 -10.24 18.53
N ARG A 169 7.48 -10.00 19.71
CA ARG A 169 6.13 -9.42 19.82
C ARG A 169 5.93 -8.06 19.16
N SER A 170 7.01 -7.33 18.86
CA SER A 170 6.94 -6.07 18.12
C SER A 170 7.03 -6.25 16.61
N GLU A 171 7.58 -7.38 16.15
CA GLU A 171 7.73 -7.70 14.72
C GLU A 171 6.51 -8.45 14.16
N MET A 172 5.82 -9.23 15.01
CA MET A 172 4.55 -9.90 14.70
C MET A 172 3.39 -8.90 14.62
#